data_AF-A0A2K6MZ87-F1
#
_entry.id   AF-A0A2K6MZ87-F1
#
_cell.length_a   1.000
_cell.length_b   1.000
_cell.length_c   1.000
_cell.angle_alpha   90.00
_cell.angle_beta   90.00
_cell.angle_gamma   90.00
#
_symmetry.space_group_name_H-M   'P 1'
#
loop_
_entity.id
_entity.type
_entity.pdbx_description
1 polymer ?
#
loop_
_entity_poly.entity_id
_entity_poly.type
_entity_poly.pdbx_seq_one_letter_code
_entity_poly.pdbx_strand_id
1 'polypeptide(L)'
;MSDQIKFIVDSLNKEPFRKNYNLITFDSLEPMQLLQVLSDVLAEIDPKQLVDLREEMPEQTAKRMLSLLGILKYKPSGNATDMSTFRQGLVIGSKPVIYPVLHWLLQRTNELKKRAYLARFLIKLEVPSEFLQDETVADTNKQYEELMEAFKTLHKEYEQLKASGFSTAEIRKDISAMEEEKDQLIKRVEHLKKRVETAQNYQWMLKIARQLRVEKEREEYLAQQKQEQKNQLFHAVQRLQRVQNQLKSMRQAAADAKPESLMKRLEEEIKFNLYMELHILQKVVSEPAMGHSDLLELESKVSENHLFILTTLMRVLSDYTIFYFFETVLALLPRLEYSSTISAYCNLRLLGSSDSPASASQLAGIIGTNHQAWLIFCFVFVLFFVFCFFLRWSLVLLPRLECSGMISAHCNLRFLGSSDSPASAS
;
A
#
# COMPACT_ATOMS: atom_id res chain seq x y z
N MET A 1 -3.23 19.89 -46.61
CA MET A 1 -3.69 20.62 -45.39
C MET A 1 -2.53 20.64 -44.42
N SER A 2 -2.14 21.82 -43.90
CA SER A 2 -0.99 21.96 -42.99
C SER A 2 -1.28 21.37 -41.62
N ASP A 3 -0.31 20.69 -41.00
CA ASP A 3 -0.43 20.17 -39.63
C ASP A 3 -0.66 21.29 -38.60
N GLN A 4 -0.31 22.54 -38.95
CA GLN A 4 -0.65 23.73 -38.18
C GLN A 4 -2.17 23.86 -37.96
N ILE A 5 -2.99 23.55 -38.98
CA ILE A 5 -4.45 23.67 -38.88
C ILE A 5 -5.02 22.60 -37.93
N LYS A 6 -4.47 21.38 -37.98
CA LYS A 6 -4.82 20.31 -37.02
C LYS A 6 -4.52 20.73 -35.60
N PHE A 7 -3.30 21.22 -35.35
CA PHE A 7 -2.89 21.70 -34.04
C PHE A 7 -3.77 22.85 -33.50
N ILE A 8 -4.15 23.80 -34.36
CA ILE A 8 -5.06 24.90 -33.99
C ILE A 8 -6.43 24.34 -33.57
N VAL A 9 -7.04 23.48 -34.40
CA VAL A 9 -8.36 22.90 -34.11
C VAL A 9 -8.34 22.04 -32.83
N ASP A 10 -7.33 21.18 -32.67
CA ASP A 10 -7.16 20.37 -31.45
C ASP A 10 -6.95 21.20 -30.19
N SER A 11 -6.37 22.40 -30.30
CA SER A 11 -6.14 23.32 -29.19
C SER A 11 -7.37 24.18 -28.87
N LEU A 12 -8.16 24.59 -29.88
CA LEU A 12 -9.42 25.31 -29.71
C LEU A 12 -10.57 24.44 -29.18
N ASN A 13 -10.47 23.12 -29.35
CA ASN A 13 -11.43 22.16 -28.82
C ASN A 13 -11.17 21.79 -27.34
N LYS A 14 -9.95 22.03 -26.85
CA LYS A 14 -9.58 21.84 -25.44
C LYS A 14 -10.05 23.01 -24.57
N GLU A 15 -9.98 22.82 -23.26
CA GLU A 15 -10.06 23.95 -22.31
C GLU A 15 -8.90 24.92 -22.57
N PRO A 16 -9.14 26.24 -22.50
CA PRO A 16 -10.35 26.92 -22.01
C PRO A 16 -11.43 27.16 -23.08
N PHE A 17 -11.14 26.98 -24.37
CA PHE A 17 -11.96 27.51 -25.47
C PHE A 17 -13.20 26.68 -25.82
N ARG A 18 -13.11 25.34 -25.76
CA ARG A 18 -14.23 24.39 -25.99
C ARG A 18 -15.09 24.69 -27.25
N LYS A 19 -14.49 25.15 -28.36
CA LYS A 19 -15.24 25.64 -29.53
C LYS A 19 -15.79 24.55 -30.47
N ASN A 20 -15.42 23.28 -30.27
CA ASN A 20 -15.92 22.11 -31.01
C ASN A 20 -15.87 22.21 -32.55
N TYR A 21 -14.79 22.78 -33.10
CA TYR A 21 -14.57 22.86 -34.53
C TYR A 21 -14.07 21.54 -35.13
N ASN A 22 -14.51 21.24 -36.35
CA ASN A 22 -13.90 20.25 -37.24
C ASN A 22 -12.94 20.95 -38.22
N LEU A 23 -11.99 20.20 -38.81
CA LEU A 23 -11.04 20.72 -39.80
C LEU A 23 -11.72 21.45 -40.97
N ILE A 24 -12.80 20.87 -41.50
CA ILE A 24 -13.56 21.43 -42.63
C ILE A 24 -14.28 22.71 -42.20
N THR A 25 -14.98 22.68 -41.07
CA THR A 25 -15.73 23.85 -40.56
C THR A 25 -14.82 25.00 -40.17
N PHE A 26 -13.60 24.71 -39.70
CA PHE A 26 -12.60 25.72 -39.37
C PHE A 26 -12.00 26.35 -40.63
N ASP A 27 -11.64 25.53 -41.63
CA ASP A 27 -11.09 26.07 -42.88
C ASP A 27 -12.16 26.74 -43.76
N SER A 28 -13.45 26.49 -43.53
CA SER A 28 -14.55 27.22 -44.16
C SER A 28 -14.94 28.54 -43.46
N LEU A 29 -14.30 28.91 -42.32
CA LEU A 29 -14.66 30.14 -41.60
C LEU A 29 -14.48 31.40 -42.45
N GLU A 30 -15.43 32.32 -42.31
CA GLU A 30 -15.35 33.66 -42.91
C GLU A 30 -14.28 34.51 -42.21
N PRO A 31 -13.68 35.50 -42.89
CA PRO A 31 -12.61 36.33 -42.31
C PRO A 31 -12.99 37.02 -41.00
N MET A 32 -14.24 37.48 -40.86
CA MET A 32 -14.73 38.10 -39.62
C MET A 32 -14.85 37.08 -38.46
N GLN A 33 -15.30 35.85 -38.76
CA GLN A 33 -15.37 34.77 -37.77
C GLN A 33 -13.96 34.32 -37.33
N LEU A 34 -13.02 34.24 -38.27
CA LEU A 34 -11.63 33.91 -38.01
C LEU A 34 -10.93 34.99 -37.17
N LEU A 35 -11.23 36.27 -37.41
CA LEU A 35 -10.80 37.37 -36.54
C LEU A 35 -11.43 37.29 -35.15
N GLN A 36 -12.70 36.89 -35.02
CA GLN A 36 -13.33 36.71 -33.71
C GLN A 36 -12.65 35.58 -32.94
N VAL A 37 -12.32 34.44 -33.58
CA VAL A 37 -11.54 33.37 -32.94
C VAL A 37 -10.16 33.87 -32.48
N LEU A 38 -9.50 34.74 -33.24
CA LEU A 38 -8.25 35.38 -32.82
C LEU A 38 -8.47 36.35 -31.64
N SER A 39 -9.56 37.12 -31.63
CA SER A 39 -9.95 38.00 -30.52
C SER A 39 -10.21 37.20 -29.24
N ASP A 40 -10.94 36.08 -29.33
CA ASP A 40 -11.22 35.17 -28.22
C ASP A 40 -9.93 34.55 -27.64
N VAL A 41 -8.99 34.14 -28.50
CA VAL A 41 -7.68 33.61 -28.07
C VAL A 41 -6.81 34.69 -27.41
N LEU A 42 -6.89 35.94 -27.87
CA LEU A 42 -6.20 37.07 -27.24
C LEU A 42 -6.87 37.50 -25.92
N ALA A 43 -8.20 37.43 -25.82
CA ALA A 43 -8.96 37.73 -24.61
C ALA A 43 -8.68 36.73 -23.47
N GLU A 44 -8.44 35.46 -23.81
CA GLU A 44 -7.96 34.46 -22.86
C GLU A 44 -6.53 34.74 -22.33
N ILE A 45 -5.71 35.46 -23.12
CA ILE A 45 -4.34 35.84 -22.73
C ILE A 45 -4.34 37.15 -21.91
N ASP A 46 -5.15 38.13 -22.28
CA ASP A 46 -5.42 39.36 -21.53
C ASP A 46 -6.94 39.65 -21.50
N PRO A 47 -7.63 39.45 -20.34
CA PRO A 47 -9.07 39.68 -20.22
C PRO A 47 -9.53 41.10 -20.57
N LYS A 48 -8.64 42.10 -20.59
CA LYS A 48 -8.95 43.46 -21.05
C LYS A 48 -9.21 43.57 -22.56
N GLN A 49 -9.00 42.49 -23.31
CA GLN A 49 -9.06 42.46 -24.78
C GLN A 49 -10.30 41.75 -25.32
N LEU A 50 -11.22 41.36 -24.43
CA LEU A 50 -12.54 40.85 -24.78
C LEU A 50 -13.39 42.00 -25.33
N VAL A 51 -13.50 42.06 -26.66
CA VAL A 51 -14.31 43.02 -27.41
C VAL A 51 -15.03 42.27 -28.53
N ASP A 52 -16.32 42.53 -28.72
CA ASP A 52 -17.08 42.04 -29.87
C ASP A 52 -16.67 42.83 -31.12
N LEU A 53 -16.21 42.12 -32.14
CA LEU A 53 -15.74 42.73 -33.39
C LEU A 53 -16.84 43.41 -34.22
N ARG A 54 -18.10 43.33 -33.78
CA ARG A 54 -19.22 44.08 -34.36
C ARG A 54 -19.28 45.54 -33.91
N GLU A 55 -18.61 45.89 -32.81
CA GLU A 55 -18.64 47.24 -32.22
C GLU A 55 -17.37 48.08 -32.55
N GLU A 56 -16.27 47.45 -32.97
CA GLU A 56 -15.02 48.13 -33.37
C GLU A 56 -14.94 48.35 -34.89
N MET A 57 -14.30 49.46 -35.31
CA MET A 57 -13.84 49.60 -36.70
C MET A 57 -12.69 48.62 -36.97
N PRO A 58 -12.63 47.94 -38.14
CA PRO A 58 -11.64 46.88 -38.40
C PRO A 58 -10.18 47.37 -38.33
N GLU A 59 -9.95 48.67 -38.61
CA GLU A 59 -8.63 49.31 -38.44
C GLU A 59 -8.23 49.49 -36.97
N GLN A 60 -9.19 49.73 -36.08
CA GLN A 60 -8.98 49.86 -34.64
C GLN A 60 -8.70 48.49 -34.02
N THR A 61 -9.48 47.46 -34.38
CA THR A 61 -9.21 46.06 -34.02
C THR A 61 -7.81 45.64 -34.46
N ALA A 62 -7.43 45.89 -35.71
CA ALA A 62 -6.09 45.55 -36.20
C ALA A 62 -5.00 46.29 -35.43
N LYS A 63 -5.17 47.58 -35.09
CA LYS A 63 -4.23 48.34 -34.25
C LYS A 63 -4.13 47.76 -32.83
N ARG A 64 -5.25 47.38 -32.22
CA ARG A 64 -5.34 46.75 -30.89
C ARG A 64 -4.61 45.41 -30.87
N MET A 65 -4.92 44.52 -31.81
CA MET A 65 -4.26 43.22 -31.98
C MET A 65 -2.75 43.37 -32.28
N LEU A 66 -2.34 44.33 -33.12
CA LEU A 66 -0.92 44.61 -33.38
C LEU A 66 -0.17 45.09 -32.13
N SER A 67 -0.79 45.95 -31.31
CA SER A 67 -0.21 46.42 -30.05
C SER A 67 0.06 45.24 -29.10
N LEU A 68 -0.92 44.34 -28.94
CA LEU A 68 -0.79 43.12 -28.15
C LEU A 68 0.29 42.19 -28.69
N LEU A 69 0.29 41.92 -30.00
CA LEU A 69 1.30 41.07 -30.63
C LEU A 69 2.72 41.64 -30.45
N GLY A 70 2.86 42.97 -30.48
CA GLY A 70 4.09 43.68 -30.13
C GLY A 70 4.52 43.48 -28.68
N ILE A 71 3.60 43.62 -27.73
CA ILE A 71 3.82 43.36 -26.29
C ILE A 71 4.24 41.90 -26.04
N LEU A 72 3.57 40.96 -26.71
CA LEU A 72 3.90 39.53 -26.66
C LEU A 72 5.23 39.19 -27.35
N LYS A 73 5.80 40.14 -28.11
CA LYS A 73 6.99 40.03 -28.97
C LYS A 73 6.85 38.99 -30.08
N TYR A 74 5.66 38.88 -30.67
CA TYR A 74 5.45 38.15 -31.91
C TYR A 74 6.24 38.83 -33.05
N LYS A 75 6.93 38.03 -33.86
CA LYS A 75 7.58 38.48 -35.09
C LYS A 75 6.88 37.81 -36.28
N PRO A 76 6.25 38.57 -37.20
CA PRO A 76 5.78 38.00 -38.46
C PRO A 76 6.96 37.37 -39.21
N SER A 77 6.73 36.23 -39.89
CA SER A 77 7.74 35.65 -40.77
C SER A 77 7.79 36.41 -42.09
N GLY A 78 8.55 37.50 -42.12
CA GLY A 78 8.71 38.39 -43.28
C GLY A 78 9.77 39.46 -43.04
N ASN A 79 10.29 40.02 -44.13
CA ASN A 79 11.23 41.14 -44.11
C ASN A 79 10.48 42.47 -43.82
N ALA A 80 11.20 43.58 -43.65
CA ALA A 80 10.60 44.86 -43.19
C ALA A 80 9.46 45.39 -44.08
N THR A 81 9.42 45.05 -45.36
CA THR A 81 8.33 45.35 -46.30
C THR A 81 7.00 44.66 -45.94
N ASP A 82 7.04 43.57 -45.17
CA ASP A 82 5.87 42.74 -44.87
C ASP A 82 5.03 43.28 -43.70
N MET A 83 5.45 44.36 -43.01
CA MET A 83 4.69 44.90 -41.87
C MET A 83 3.39 45.61 -42.33
N SER A 84 3.41 46.27 -43.50
CA SER A 84 2.22 46.90 -44.07
C SER A 84 1.24 45.86 -44.64
N THR A 85 1.77 44.83 -45.31
CA THR A 85 0.97 43.72 -45.85
C THR A 85 0.42 42.84 -44.71
N PHE A 86 1.16 42.63 -43.62
CA PHE A 86 0.68 41.98 -42.40
C PHE A 86 -0.45 42.78 -41.74
N ARG A 87 -0.33 44.11 -41.63
CA ARG A 87 -1.40 44.98 -41.14
C ARG A 87 -2.65 44.90 -42.03
N GLN A 88 -2.50 44.95 -43.36
CA GLN A 88 -3.61 44.79 -44.29
C GLN A 88 -4.26 43.40 -44.18
N GLY A 89 -3.46 42.34 -44.07
CA GLY A 89 -3.93 40.97 -43.87
C GLY A 89 -4.70 40.80 -42.56
N LEU A 90 -4.31 41.49 -41.50
CA LEU A 90 -5.03 41.49 -40.23
C LEU A 90 -6.34 42.30 -40.28
N VAL A 91 -6.41 43.40 -41.04
CA VAL A 91 -7.67 44.14 -41.30
C VAL A 91 -8.64 43.31 -42.15
N ILE A 92 -8.13 42.61 -43.16
CA ILE A 92 -8.95 41.81 -44.10
C ILE A 92 -9.35 40.44 -43.49
N GLY A 93 -8.64 39.97 -42.47
CA GLY A 93 -8.86 38.65 -41.86
C GLY A 93 -8.25 37.49 -42.67
N SER A 94 -7.09 37.69 -43.28
CA SER A 94 -6.52 36.73 -44.22
C SER A 94 -5.96 35.47 -43.53
N LYS A 95 -6.40 34.30 -43.99
CA LYS A 95 -5.94 32.98 -43.53
C LYS A 95 -4.41 32.81 -43.46
N PRO A 96 -3.59 33.21 -44.47
CA PRO A 96 -2.13 33.08 -44.39
C PRO A 96 -1.48 33.94 -43.30
N VAL A 97 -2.16 34.99 -42.81
CA VAL A 97 -1.68 35.82 -41.69
C VAL A 97 -2.18 35.29 -40.35
N ILE A 98 -3.44 34.90 -40.25
CA ILE A 98 -4.04 34.48 -38.97
C ILE A 98 -3.61 33.07 -38.55
N TYR A 99 -3.50 32.10 -39.47
CA TYR A 99 -3.14 30.73 -39.09
C TYR A 99 -1.75 30.65 -38.39
N PRO A 100 -0.67 31.30 -38.87
CA PRO A 100 0.61 31.33 -38.13
C PRO A 100 0.51 32.02 -36.76
N VAL A 101 -0.29 33.08 -36.64
CA VAL A 101 -0.50 33.80 -35.38
C VAL A 101 -1.23 32.90 -34.36
N LEU A 102 -2.36 32.29 -34.75
CA LEU A 102 -3.11 31.36 -33.90
C LEU A 102 -2.24 30.18 -33.45
N HIS A 103 -1.51 29.58 -34.39
CA HIS A 103 -0.59 28.48 -34.09
C HIS A 103 0.45 28.87 -33.03
N TRP A 104 1.07 30.05 -33.18
CA TRP A 104 2.07 30.56 -32.23
C TRP A 104 1.47 30.90 -30.85
N LEU A 105 0.29 31.53 -30.82
CA LEU A 105 -0.41 31.85 -29.58
C LEU A 105 -0.80 30.58 -28.80
N LEU A 106 -1.37 29.59 -29.49
CA LEU A 106 -1.86 28.34 -28.90
C LEU A 106 -0.72 27.42 -28.43
N GLN A 107 0.46 27.48 -29.06
CA GLN A 107 1.64 26.73 -28.59
C GLN A 107 2.16 27.19 -27.22
N ARG A 108 1.92 28.44 -26.82
CA ARG A 108 2.60 29.07 -25.66
C ARG A 108 1.66 29.81 -24.71
N THR A 109 0.38 29.44 -24.67
CA THR A 109 -0.67 30.13 -23.90
C THR A 109 -0.25 30.50 -22.47
N ASN A 110 0.34 29.58 -21.72
CA ASN A 110 0.78 29.83 -20.33
C ASN A 110 1.94 30.84 -20.22
N GLU A 111 2.93 30.77 -21.12
CA GLU A 111 4.03 31.76 -21.17
C GLU A 111 3.49 33.14 -21.56
N LEU A 112 2.56 33.19 -22.52
CA LEU A 112 1.98 34.42 -23.04
C LEU A 112 1.04 35.08 -22.03
N LYS A 113 0.25 34.32 -21.27
CA LYS A 113 -0.52 34.81 -20.11
C LYS A 113 0.39 35.47 -19.08
N LYS A 114 1.48 34.80 -18.69
CA LYS A 114 2.48 35.38 -17.77
C LYS A 114 3.12 36.64 -18.37
N ARG A 115 3.39 36.66 -19.67
CA ARG A 115 3.97 37.82 -20.38
C ARG A 115 3.01 39.01 -20.44
N ALA A 116 1.73 38.80 -20.74
CA ALA A 116 0.70 39.83 -20.73
C ALA A 116 0.50 40.42 -19.33
N TYR A 117 0.46 39.56 -18.30
CA TYR A 117 0.44 39.98 -16.90
C TYR A 117 1.64 40.86 -16.54
N LEU A 118 2.86 40.44 -16.90
CA LEU A 118 4.09 41.19 -16.62
C LEU A 118 4.18 42.49 -17.42
N ALA A 119 3.69 42.52 -18.67
CA ALA A 119 3.70 43.70 -19.51
C ALA A 119 2.96 44.89 -18.86
N ARG A 120 1.86 44.62 -18.14
CA ARG A 120 1.10 45.63 -17.38
C ARG A 120 1.94 46.40 -16.36
N PHE A 121 3.02 45.79 -15.87
CA PHE A 121 3.86 46.32 -14.79
C PHE A 121 5.30 46.66 -15.23
N LEU A 122 5.77 46.10 -16.34
CA LEU A 122 7.16 46.22 -16.80
C LEU A 122 7.33 47.06 -18.07
N ILE A 123 6.25 47.50 -18.70
CA ILE A 123 6.32 48.54 -19.73
C ILE A 123 6.52 49.88 -19.00
N LYS A 124 7.71 50.47 -19.15
CA LYS A 124 8.01 51.79 -18.60
C LYS A 124 7.08 52.84 -19.21
N LEU A 125 6.60 53.76 -18.37
CA LEU A 125 6.02 55.01 -18.83
C LEU A 125 7.16 55.93 -19.29
N GLU A 126 7.19 56.29 -20.58
CA GLU A 126 8.17 57.23 -21.11
C GLU A 126 7.78 58.66 -20.71
N VAL A 127 8.41 59.17 -19.63
CA VAL A 127 8.26 60.57 -19.20
C VAL A 127 9.23 61.43 -20.03
N PRO A 128 8.74 62.44 -20.79
CA PRO A 128 9.62 63.33 -21.55
C PRO A 128 10.59 64.08 -20.63
N SER A 129 11.82 64.29 -21.10
CA SER A 129 12.91 64.93 -20.33
C SER A 129 12.62 66.37 -19.90
N GLU A 130 11.65 67.02 -20.53
CA GLU A 130 11.10 68.33 -20.14
C GLU A 130 10.46 68.30 -18.75
N PHE A 131 9.70 67.25 -18.43
CA PHE A 131 9.03 67.09 -17.14
C PHE A 131 9.97 66.58 -16.03
N LEU A 132 11.10 65.95 -16.41
CA LEU A 132 12.13 65.50 -15.48
C LEU A 132 13.04 66.64 -14.98
N GLN A 133 12.78 67.89 -15.38
CA GLN A 133 13.45 69.09 -14.84
C GLN A 133 12.87 69.52 -13.48
N ASP A 134 11.65 69.10 -13.15
CA ASP A 134 11.04 69.28 -11.84
C ASP A 134 11.55 68.19 -10.88
N GLU A 135 12.21 68.59 -9.79
CA GLU A 135 12.77 67.66 -8.79
C GLU A 135 11.71 66.68 -8.26
N THR A 136 10.47 67.13 -8.07
CA THR A 136 9.39 66.29 -7.52
C THR A 136 8.96 65.19 -8.50
N VAL A 137 8.96 65.50 -9.80
CA VAL A 137 8.65 64.54 -10.87
C VAL A 137 9.82 63.59 -11.08
N ALA A 138 11.06 64.08 -11.02
CA ALA A 138 12.27 63.26 -11.10
C ALA A 138 12.36 62.24 -9.95
N ASP A 139 12.14 62.67 -8.70
CA ASP A 139 12.12 61.79 -7.53
C ASP A 139 10.97 60.77 -7.59
N THR A 140 9.78 61.18 -8.02
CA THR A 140 8.63 60.27 -8.18
C THR A 140 8.91 59.23 -9.26
N ASN A 141 9.51 59.62 -10.39
CA ASN A 141 9.90 58.69 -11.46
C ASN A 141 10.98 57.72 -10.98
N LYS A 142 11.96 58.18 -10.20
CA LYS A 142 12.99 57.31 -9.59
C LYS A 142 12.38 56.29 -8.63
N GLN A 143 11.47 56.70 -7.74
CA GLN A 143 10.75 55.76 -6.86
C GLN A 143 9.94 54.73 -7.65
N TYR A 144 9.32 55.14 -8.77
CA TYR A 144 8.64 54.23 -9.69
C TYR A 144 9.61 53.22 -10.33
N GLU A 145 10.82 53.63 -10.74
CA GLU A 145 11.84 52.70 -11.24
C GLU A 145 12.33 51.70 -10.16
N GLU A 146 12.57 52.18 -8.94
CA GLU A 146 12.95 51.33 -7.80
C GLU A 146 11.85 50.30 -7.47
N LEU A 147 10.58 50.71 -7.47
CA LEU A 147 9.43 49.81 -7.30
C LEU A 147 9.28 48.79 -8.44
N MET A 148 9.58 49.17 -9.69
CA MET A 148 9.60 48.23 -10.82
C MET A 148 10.69 47.16 -10.66
N GLU A 149 11.90 47.51 -10.21
CA GLU A 149 12.95 46.52 -9.96
C GLU A 149 12.61 45.63 -8.75
N ALA A 150 12.07 46.19 -7.66
CA ALA A 150 11.58 45.42 -6.52
C ALA A 150 10.46 44.43 -6.91
N PHE A 151 9.54 44.84 -7.79
CA PHE A 151 8.52 43.93 -8.33
C PHE A 151 9.12 42.78 -9.13
N LYS A 152 10.18 43.03 -9.93
CA LYS A 152 10.86 41.96 -10.69
C LYS A 152 11.54 40.95 -9.77
N THR A 153 12.20 41.39 -8.69
CA THR A 153 12.86 40.47 -7.74
C THR A 153 11.82 39.63 -7.00
N LEU A 154 10.80 40.26 -6.40
CA LEU A 154 9.72 39.58 -5.68
C LEU A 154 8.94 38.60 -6.58
N HIS A 155 8.62 38.97 -7.82
CA HIS A 155 7.94 38.06 -8.74
C HIS A 155 8.82 36.88 -9.17
N LYS A 156 10.14 37.06 -9.28
CA LYS A 156 11.09 35.98 -9.55
C LYS A 156 11.16 35.00 -8.38
N GLU A 157 11.23 35.49 -7.14
CA GLU A 157 11.21 34.67 -5.92
C GLU A 157 9.89 33.90 -5.78
N TYR A 158 8.75 34.56 -5.99
CA TYR A 158 7.43 33.93 -5.99
C TYR A 158 7.34 32.79 -7.02
N GLU A 159 7.83 33.00 -8.25
CA GLU A 159 7.80 31.96 -9.28
C GLU A 159 8.80 30.82 -9.00
N GLN A 160 9.93 31.08 -8.34
CA GLN A 160 10.82 30.04 -7.82
C GLN A 160 10.15 29.20 -6.73
N LEU A 161 9.49 29.84 -5.76
CA LEU A 161 8.73 29.15 -4.72
C LEU A 161 7.56 28.34 -5.31
N LYS A 162 6.83 28.88 -6.28
CA LYS A 162 5.77 28.17 -7.00
C LYS A 162 6.29 26.97 -7.79
N ALA A 163 7.47 27.10 -8.42
CA ALA A 163 8.13 26.02 -9.15
C ALA A 163 8.79 24.97 -8.24
N SER A 164 9.09 25.31 -6.98
CA SER A 164 9.73 24.39 -6.01
C SER A 164 8.86 23.18 -5.62
N GLY A 165 7.58 23.17 -6.02
CA GLY A 165 6.77 21.95 -6.02
C GLY A 165 6.32 21.46 -4.64
N PHE A 166 6.47 22.25 -3.57
CA PHE A 166 5.94 21.93 -2.24
C PHE A 166 4.41 21.90 -2.22
N SER A 167 3.84 20.80 -2.72
CA SER A 167 2.42 20.51 -2.66
C SER A 167 2.03 20.22 -1.22
N THR A 168 1.61 21.26 -0.51
CA THR A 168 1.04 21.15 0.85
C THR A 168 -0.26 20.33 0.89
N ALA A 169 -0.74 19.81 -0.24
CA ALA A 169 -1.91 18.94 -0.30
C ALA A 169 -1.67 17.55 0.30
N GLU A 170 -0.47 16.98 0.13
CA GLU A 170 -0.11 15.67 0.71
C GLU A 170 -0.03 15.77 2.23
N ILE A 171 0.73 16.74 2.74
CA ILE A 171 0.82 17.05 4.18
C ILE A 171 -0.57 17.32 4.80
N ARG A 172 -1.45 18.06 4.11
CA ARG A 172 -2.84 18.27 4.59
C ARG A 172 -3.62 16.96 4.66
N LYS A 173 -3.51 16.10 3.64
CA LYS A 173 -4.19 14.80 3.59
C LYS A 173 -3.71 13.88 4.72
N ASP A 174 -2.40 13.84 4.96
CA ASP A 174 -1.80 13.03 6.02
C ASP A 174 -2.23 13.52 7.42
N ILE A 175 -2.27 14.85 7.63
CA ILE A 175 -2.82 15.44 8.87
C ILE A 175 -4.29 15.04 9.06
N SER A 176 -5.14 15.17 8.03
CA SER A 176 -6.55 14.76 8.12
C SER A 176 -6.71 13.28 8.43
N ALA A 177 -5.91 12.40 7.81
CA ALA A 177 -5.92 10.97 8.09
C ALA A 177 -5.50 10.66 9.54
N MET A 178 -4.43 11.29 10.04
CA MET A 178 -3.99 11.14 11.44
C MET A 178 -5.03 11.67 12.44
N GLU A 179 -5.76 12.74 12.10
CA GLU A 179 -6.86 13.27 12.92
C GLU A 179 -8.05 12.31 12.98
N GLU A 180 -8.44 11.72 11.84
CA GLU A 180 -9.48 10.67 11.79
C GLU A 180 -9.08 9.42 12.60
N GLU A 181 -7.84 8.95 12.46
CA GLU A 181 -7.31 7.81 13.24
C GLU A 181 -7.30 8.12 14.74
N LYS A 182 -6.85 9.31 15.14
CA LYS A 182 -6.87 9.76 16.55
C LYS A 182 -8.30 9.76 17.11
N ASP A 183 -9.27 10.27 16.37
CA ASP A 183 -10.67 10.31 16.80
C ASP A 183 -11.31 8.91 16.85
N GLN A 184 -10.95 8.00 15.94
CA GLN A 184 -11.34 6.59 16.02
C GLN A 184 -10.73 5.90 17.26
N LEU A 185 -9.45 6.15 17.55
CA LEU A 185 -8.76 5.62 18.73
C LEU A 185 -9.37 6.15 20.03
N ILE A 186 -9.69 7.44 20.12
CA ILE A 186 -10.38 8.03 21.28
C ILE A 186 -11.71 7.33 21.52
N LYS A 187 -12.57 7.18 20.48
CA LYS A 187 -13.86 6.47 20.59
C LYS A 187 -13.70 5.01 21.06
N ARG A 188 -12.70 4.29 20.53
CA ARG A 188 -12.37 2.91 20.97
C ARG A 188 -11.91 2.87 22.43
N VAL A 189 -11.03 3.79 22.83
CA VAL A 189 -10.53 3.90 24.21
C VAL A 189 -11.65 4.24 25.18
N GLU A 190 -12.55 5.18 24.86
CA GLU A 190 -13.72 5.50 25.69
C GLU A 190 -14.66 4.32 25.85
N HIS A 191 -14.94 3.58 24.77
CA HIS A 191 -15.78 2.38 24.83
C HIS A 191 -15.15 1.28 25.71
N LEU A 192 -13.84 1.04 25.57
CA LEU A 192 -13.10 0.10 26.43
C LEU A 192 -13.07 0.58 27.88
N LYS A 193 -12.86 1.88 28.13
CA LYS A 193 -12.84 2.47 29.47
C LYS A 193 -14.16 2.24 30.20
N LYS A 194 -15.30 2.52 29.54
CA LYS A 194 -16.65 2.26 30.08
C LYS A 194 -16.85 0.79 30.46
N ARG A 195 -16.28 -0.15 29.70
CA ARG A 195 -16.32 -1.59 30.02
C ARG A 195 -15.41 -1.98 31.18
N VAL A 196 -14.27 -1.31 31.36
CA VAL A 196 -13.32 -1.59 32.43
C VAL A 196 -13.73 -0.94 33.75
N GLU A 197 -14.40 0.22 33.72
CA GLU A 197 -14.94 0.92 34.89
C GLU A 197 -16.03 0.13 35.64
N THR A 198 -16.65 -0.89 35.02
CA THR A 198 -17.60 -1.78 35.70
C THR A 198 -16.92 -2.83 36.60
N ALA A 199 -15.60 -3.00 36.51
CA ALA A 199 -14.85 -3.94 37.33
C ALA A 199 -14.49 -3.32 38.70
N GLN A 200 -14.57 -4.14 39.75
CA GLN A 200 -14.09 -3.74 41.09
C GLN A 200 -12.59 -3.40 41.02
N ASN A 201 -12.14 -2.37 41.75
CA ASN A 201 -10.72 -1.97 41.81
C ASN A 201 -10.04 -1.71 40.45
N TYR A 202 -10.80 -1.35 39.41
CA TYR A 202 -10.31 -1.17 38.03
C TYR A 202 -9.09 -0.23 37.92
N GLN A 203 -9.03 0.84 38.71
CA GLN A 203 -7.91 1.78 38.69
C GLN A 203 -6.58 1.13 39.10
N TRP A 204 -6.62 0.26 40.12
CA TRP A 204 -5.44 -0.49 40.57
C TRP A 204 -5.06 -1.56 39.55
N MET A 205 -6.04 -2.31 39.01
CA MET A 205 -5.77 -3.28 37.95
C MET A 205 -5.20 -2.66 36.68
N LEU A 206 -5.68 -1.48 36.26
CA LEU A 206 -5.10 -0.73 35.14
C LEU A 206 -3.65 -0.28 35.41
N LYS A 207 -3.32 0.11 36.65
CA LYS A 207 -1.94 0.45 37.03
C LYS A 207 -1.02 -0.76 36.93
N ILE A 208 -1.42 -1.92 37.46
CA ILE A 208 -0.65 -3.16 37.36
C ILE A 208 -0.53 -3.64 35.91
N ALA A 209 -1.62 -3.59 35.14
CA ALA A 209 -1.62 -3.96 33.71
C ALA A 209 -0.68 -3.06 32.89
N ARG A 210 -0.64 -1.76 33.17
CA ARG A 210 0.32 -0.82 32.54
C ARG A 210 1.77 -1.18 32.87
N GLN A 211 2.06 -1.52 34.14
CA GLN A 211 3.40 -1.94 34.54
C GLN A 211 3.80 -3.25 33.85
N LEU A 212 2.93 -4.26 33.84
CA LEU A 212 3.16 -5.53 33.16
C LEU A 212 3.38 -5.35 31.64
N ARG A 213 2.65 -4.43 31.00
CA ARG A 213 2.85 -4.10 29.58
C ARG A 213 4.24 -3.51 29.34
N VAL A 214 4.66 -2.54 30.16
CA VAL A 214 5.96 -1.87 30.02
C VAL A 214 7.12 -2.85 30.25
N GLU A 215 7.04 -3.72 31.25
CA GLU A 215 8.10 -4.73 31.46
C GLU A 215 8.12 -5.79 30.35
N LYS A 216 6.97 -6.15 29.76
CA LYS A 216 6.93 -7.01 28.55
C LYS A 216 7.53 -6.35 27.31
N GLU A 217 7.23 -5.07 27.08
CA GLU A 217 7.83 -4.26 25.99
C GLU A 217 9.35 -4.16 26.17
N ARG A 218 9.82 -4.06 27.42
CA ARG A 218 11.25 -4.05 27.77
C ARG A 218 11.92 -5.42 27.60
N GLU A 219 11.23 -6.50 27.98
CA GLU A 219 11.69 -7.88 27.79
C GLU A 219 11.93 -8.19 26.30
N GLU A 220 10.99 -7.80 25.43
CA GLU A 220 11.15 -7.90 23.97
C GLU A 220 12.37 -7.14 23.45
N TYR A 221 12.50 -5.87 23.85
CA TYR A 221 13.61 -5.03 23.40
C TYR A 221 14.97 -5.62 23.79
N LEU A 222 15.09 -6.11 25.02
CA LEU A 222 16.30 -6.78 25.50
C LEU A 222 16.53 -8.14 24.79
N ALA A 223 15.47 -8.88 24.44
CA ALA A 223 15.58 -10.12 23.67
C ALA A 223 16.08 -9.86 22.24
N GLN A 224 15.52 -8.85 21.56
CA GLN A 224 15.96 -8.41 20.23
C GLN A 224 17.42 -7.94 20.26
N GLN A 225 17.78 -7.05 21.19
CA GLN A 225 19.16 -6.56 21.35
C GLN A 225 20.15 -7.70 21.65
N LYS A 226 19.77 -8.67 22.50
CA LYS A 226 20.59 -9.86 22.80
C LYS A 226 20.78 -10.73 21.55
N GLN A 227 19.77 -10.88 20.71
CA GLN A 227 19.88 -11.64 19.47
C GLN A 227 20.76 -10.92 18.43
N GLU A 228 20.63 -9.59 18.31
CA GLU A 228 21.50 -8.79 17.45
C GLU A 228 22.97 -8.89 17.89
N GLN A 229 23.25 -8.74 19.19
CA GLN A 229 24.60 -8.90 19.76
C GLN A 229 25.16 -10.31 19.54
N LYS A 230 24.35 -11.37 19.65
CA LYS A 230 24.75 -12.73 19.29
C LYS A 230 25.16 -12.85 17.82
N ASN A 231 24.37 -12.27 16.90
CA ASN A 231 24.67 -12.28 15.47
C ASN A 231 25.97 -11.52 15.17
N GLN A 232 26.15 -10.33 15.76
CA GLN A 232 27.39 -9.54 15.65
C GLN A 232 28.61 -10.31 16.20
N LEU A 233 28.49 -10.95 17.36
CA LEU A 233 29.54 -11.79 17.95
C LEU A 233 29.87 -12.99 17.04
N PHE A 234 28.87 -13.67 16.50
CA PHE A 234 29.06 -14.79 15.57
C PHE A 234 29.85 -14.37 14.32
N HIS A 235 29.48 -13.24 13.69
CA HIS A 235 30.22 -12.70 12.55
C HIS A 235 31.65 -12.27 12.91
N ALA A 236 31.85 -11.69 14.10
CA ALA A 236 33.18 -11.32 14.60
C ALA A 236 34.07 -12.56 14.82
N VAL A 237 33.53 -13.62 15.42
CA VAL A 237 34.22 -14.91 15.61
C VAL A 237 34.54 -15.57 14.27
N GLN A 238 33.62 -15.60 13.32
CA GLN A 238 33.87 -16.10 11.96
C GLN A 238 34.96 -15.30 11.23
N ARG A 239 35.00 -13.97 11.41
CA ARG A 239 36.06 -13.12 10.84
C ARG A 239 37.41 -13.40 11.50
N LEU A 240 37.45 -13.54 12.82
CA LEU A 240 38.66 -13.89 13.58
C LEU A 240 39.20 -15.27 13.15
N GLN A 241 38.34 -16.28 12.98
CA GLN A 241 38.75 -17.60 12.50
C GLN A 241 39.35 -17.54 11.08
N ARG A 242 38.75 -16.76 10.18
CA ARG A 242 39.29 -16.55 8.82
C ARG A 242 40.69 -15.92 8.86
N VAL A 243 40.86 -14.85 9.64
CA VAL A 243 42.16 -14.17 9.79
C VAL A 243 43.20 -15.08 10.47
N GLN A 244 42.81 -15.88 11.46
CA GLN A 244 43.71 -16.87 12.07
C GLN A 244 44.15 -17.96 11.07
N ASN A 245 43.25 -18.44 10.21
CA ASN A 245 43.58 -19.41 9.18
C ASN A 245 44.51 -18.80 8.12
N GLN A 246 44.26 -17.57 7.68
CA GLN A 246 45.17 -16.82 6.78
C GLN A 246 46.54 -16.58 7.42
N LEU A 247 46.61 -16.26 8.72
CA LEU A 247 47.88 -16.10 9.41
C LEU A 247 48.66 -17.43 9.50
N LYS A 248 47.97 -18.57 9.68
CA LYS A 248 48.59 -19.90 9.65
C LYS A 248 49.11 -20.24 8.26
N SER A 249 48.33 -20.04 7.19
CA SER A 249 48.77 -20.32 5.82
C SER A 249 49.93 -19.42 5.39
N MET A 250 49.91 -18.12 5.75
CA MET A 250 51.01 -17.20 5.50
C MET A 250 52.29 -17.59 6.25
N ARG A 251 52.19 -18.03 7.51
CA ARG A 251 53.35 -18.55 8.27
C ARG A 251 53.93 -19.83 7.67
N GLN A 252 53.07 -20.74 7.19
CA GLN A 252 53.52 -21.96 6.50
C GLN A 252 54.15 -21.63 5.14
N ALA A 253 53.55 -20.72 4.36
CA ALA A 253 54.11 -20.28 3.09
C ALA A 253 55.46 -19.57 3.26
N ALA A 254 55.64 -18.78 4.32
CA ALA A 254 56.91 -18.15 4.66
C ALA A 254 58.01 -19.13 5.11
N ALA A 255 57.66 -20.36 5.51
CA ALA A 255 58.64 -21.37 5.92
C ALA A 255 59.34 -22.08 4.75
N ASP A 256 58.65 -22.25 3.60
CA ASP A 256 59.08 -23.16 2.52
C ASP A 256 59.17 -22.52 1.11
N ALA A 257 58.84 -21.24 0.90
CA ALA A 257 58.60 -20.70 -0.44
C ALA A 257 59.69 -19.77 -1.05
N LYS A 258 59.88 -19.90 -2.36
CA LYS A 258 60.58 -18.92 -3.22
C LYS A 258 59.59 -17.82 -3.66
N PRO A 259 60.05 -16.59 -3.99
CA PRO A 259 59.15 -15.48 -4.35
C PRO A 259 58.17 -15.79 -5.50
N GLU A 260 58.64 -16.52 -6.52
CA GLU A 260 57.85 -16.92 -7.70
C GLU A 260 56.67 -17.84 -7.34
N SER A 261 56.84 -18.74 -6.37
CA SER A 261 55.76 -19.64 -5.93
C SER A 261 54.73 -18.96 -5.03
N LEU A 262 55.14 -17.93 -4.28
CA LEU A 262 54.23 -17.04 -3.54
C LEU A 262 53.37 -16.20 -4.50
N MET A 263 53.97 -15.60 -5.52
CA MET A 263 53.24 -14.83 -6.54
C MET A 263 52.18 -15.68 -7.24
N LYS A 264 52.56 -16.87 -7.73
CA LYS A 264 51.62 -17.75 -8.44
C LYS A 264 50.43 -18.18 -7.57
N ARG A 265 50.66 -18.48 -6.27
CA ARG A 265 49.56 -18.79 -5.34
C ARG A 265 48.67 -17.57 -5.09
N LEU A 266 49.23 -16.37 -4.95
CA LEU A 266 48.43 -15.15 -4.80
C LEU A 266 47.58 -14.86 -6.03
N GLU A 267 48.10 -15.09 -7.25
CA GLU A 267 47.31 -15.01 -8.49
C GLU A 267 46.16 -16.03 -8.51
N GLU A 268 46.40 -17.27 -8.07
CA GLU A 268 45.38 -18.31 -7.94
C GLU A 268 44.32 -17.97 -6.87
N GLU A 269 44.70 -17.44 -5.71
CA GLU A 269 43.77 -16.98 -4.66
C GLU A 269 42.98 -15.74 -5.09
N ILE A 270 43.60 -14.75 -5.76
CA ILE A 270 42.90 -13.59 -6.32
C ILE A 270 41.89 -14.05 -7.37
N LYS A 271 42.28 -14.95 -8.28
CA LYS A 271 41.40 -15.49 -9.31
C LYS A 271 40.22 -16.29 -8.72
N PHE A 272 40.46 -17.04 -7.65
CA PHE A 272 39.41 -17.74 -6.92
C PHE A 272 38.46 -16.76 -6.22
N ASN A 273 38.98 -15.76 -5.51
CA ASN A 273 38.16 -14.74 -4.84
C ASN A 273 37.32 -13.95 -5.84
N LEU A 274 37.89 -13.56 -6.98
CA LEU A 274 37.18 -12.85 -8.05
C LEU A 274 36.05 -13.69 -8.65
N TYR A 275 36.25 -15.01 -8.78
CA TYR A 275 35.20 -15.95 -9.18
C TYR A 275 34.10 -16.09 -8.10
N MET A 276 34.47 -16.19 -6.82
CA MET A 276 33.52 -16.26 -5.71
C MET A 276 32.67 -14.99 -5.58
N GLU A 277 33.27 -13.80 -5.74
CA GLU A 277 32.58 -12.52 -5.69
C GLU A 277 31.58 -12.36 -6.84
N LEU A 278 32.04 -12.53 -8.08
CA LEU A 278 31.20 -12.36 -9.28
C LEU A 278 30.09 -13.40 -9.40
N HIS A 279 30.32 -14.64 -8.97
CA HIS A 279 29.45 -15.76 -9.37
C HIS A 279 28.61 -16.36 -8.23
N ILE A 280 29.04 -16.20 -6.97
CA ILE A 280 28.37 -16.78 -5.80
C ILE A 280 27.89 -15.68 -4.84
N LEU A 281 28.74 -14.73 -4.44
CA LEU A 281 28.31 -13.64 -3.57
C LEU A 281 27.32 -12.70 -4.28
N GLN A 282 27.58 -12.32 -5.54
CA GLN A 282 26.61 -11.53 -6.30
C GLN A 282 25.26 -12.26 -6.46
N LYS A 283 25.25 -13.61 -6.51
CA LYS A 283 24.03 -14.42 -6.55
C LYS A 283 23.32 -14.46 -5.19
N VAL A 284 24.06 -14.64 -4.09
CA VAL A 284 23.54 -14.64 -2.70
C VAL A 284 23.10 -13.24 -2.22
N VAL A 285 23.60 -12.17 -2.86
CA VAL A 285 23.18 -10.77 -2.61
C VAL A 285 22.02 -10.33 -3.52
N SER A 286 21.80 -11.00 -4.66
CA SER A 286 20.65 -10.73 -5.55
C SER A 286 19.47 -11.66 -5.33
N GLU A 287 19.68 -12.85 -4.76
CA GLU A 287 18.67 -13.53 -3.96
C GLU A 287 18.38 -12.62 -2.74
N PRO A 288 17.16 -12.08 -2.57
CA PRO A 288 16.87 -11.23 -1.42
C PRO A 288 17.10 -12.06 -0.16
N ALA A 289 17.93 -11.55 0.75
CA ALA A 289 18.17 -12.19 2.03
C ALA A 289 16.82 -12.36 2.73
N MET A 290 16.33 -13.60 2.78
CA MET A 290 14.98 -13.95 3.26
C MET A 290 14.76 -13.26 4.59
N GLY A 291 13.91 -12.24 4.58
CA GLY A 291 13.76 -11.34 5.70
C GLY A 291 13.22 -12.07 6.91
N HIS A 292 13.36 -11.48 8.09
CA HIS A 292 12.62 -12.00 9.25
C HIS A 292 11.10 -11.97 8.97
N SER A 293 10.64 -11.04 8.12
CA SER A 293 9.30 -11.01 7.52
C SER A 293 8.94 -12.28 6.76
N ASP A 294 9.84 -12.76 5.90
CA ASP A 294 9.58 -13.83 4.94
C ASP A 294 9.66 -15.19 5.63
N LEU A 295 10.55 -15.30 6.63
CA LEU A 295 10.58 -16.41 7.58
C LEU A 295 9.30 -16.48 8.41
N LEU A 296 8.75 -15.35 8.87
CA LEU A 296 7.47 -15.30 9.57
C LEU A 296 6.29 -15.67 8.64
N GLU A 297 6.35 -15.30 7.36
CA GLU A 297 5.33 -15.70 6.38
C GLU A 297 5.39 -17.22 6.12
N LEU A 298 6.59 -17.82 6.03
CA LEU A 298 6.75 -19.28 5.97
C LEU A 298 6.29 -19.95 7.26
N GLU A 299 6.65 -19.44 8.44
CA GLU A 299 6.22 -20.00 9.73
C GLU A 299 4.69 -19.95 9.89
N SER A 300 4.06 -18.87 9.43
CA SER A 300 2.59 -18.74 9.38
C SER A 300 1.98 -19.81 8.46
N LYS A 301 2.51 -19.99 7.24
CA LYS A 301 2.03 -21.02 6.29
C LYS A 301 2.25 -22.45 6.82
N VAL A 302 3.37 -22.70 7.51
CA VAL A 302 3.65 -23.98 8.17
C VAL A 302 2.66 -24.22 9.32
N SER A 303 2.37 -23.21 10.12
CA SER A 303 1.39 -23.28 11.21
C SER A 303 -0.03 -23.54 10.71
N GLU A 304 -0.43 -22.89 9.62
CA GLU A 304 -1.72 -23.08 8.95
C GLU A 304 -1.85 -24.50 8.37
N ASN A 305 -0.79 -25.02 7.72
CA ASN A 305 -0.73 -26.41 7.26
C ASN A 305 -0.79 -27.42 8.42
N HIS A 306 -0.10 -27.16 9.54
CA HIS A 306 -0.21 -28.00 10.74
C HIS A 306 -1.63 -27.99 11.33
N LEU A 307 -2.31 -26.84 11.35
CA LEU A 307 -3.70 -26.75 11.78
C LEU A 307 -4.64 -27.50 10.83
N PHE A 308 -4.41 -27.43 9.51
CA PHE A 308 -5.15 -28.21 8.51
C PHE A 308 -4.94 -29.72 8.67
N ILE A 309 -3.72 -30.17 8.93
CA ILE A 309 -3.40 -31.57 9.19
C ILE A 309 -4.04 -32.04 10.51
N LEU A 310 -3.95 -31.25 11.58
CA LEU A 310 -4.57 -31.59 12.88
C LEU A 310 -6.10 -31.63 12.81
N THR A 311 -6.74 -30.67 12.14
CA THR A 311 -8.20 -30.68 11.95
C THR A 311 -8.66 -31.84 11.05
N THR A 312 -7.86 -32.23 10.05
CA THR A 312 -8.13 -33.39 9.20
C THR A 312 -7.95 -34.70 9.98
N LEU A 313 -6.88 -34.85 10.77
CA LEU A 313 -6.67 -36.00 11.65
C LEU A 313 -7.77 -36.11 12.71
N MET A 314 -8.19 -35.00 13.32
CA MET A 314 -9.31 -35.00 14.28
C MET A 314 -10.64 -35.42 13.64
N ARG A 315 -10.90 -35.04 12.37
CA ARG A 315 -12.04 -35.56 11.61
C ARG A 315 -11.92 -37.06 11.36
N VAL A 316 -10.80 -37.53 10.83
CA VAL A 316 -10.57 -38.97 10.57
C VAL A 316 -10.67 -39.81 11.84
N LEU A 317 -10.14 -39.34 12.97
CA LEU A 317 -10.27 -40.01 14.28
C LEU A 317 -11.71 -39.97 14.81
N SER A 318 -12.43 -38.85 14.63
CA SER A 318 -13.87 -38.78 14.92
C SER A 318 -14.65 -39.79 14.09
N ASP A 319 -14.44 -39.84 12.78
CA ASP A 319 -15.14 -40.76 11.87
C ASP A 319 -14.81 -42.23 12.20
N TYR A 320 -13.56 -42.53 12.54
CA TYR A 320 -13.13 -43.86 12.98
C TYR A 320 -13.79 -44.27 14.31
N THR A 321 -13.85 -43.38 15.30
CA THR A 321 -14.53 -43.65 16.58
C THR A 321 -16.05 -43.78 16.43
N ILE A 322 -16.67 -42.99 15.54
CA ILE A 322 -18.09 -43.13 15.17
C ILE A 322 -18.33 -44.49 14.50
N PHE A 323 -17.48 -44.90 13.56
CA PHE A 323 -17.58 -46.19 12.88
C PHE A 323 -17.49 -47.35 13.88
N TYR A 324 -16.46 -47.38 14.74
CA TYR A 324 -16.31 -48.41 15.77
C TYR A 324 -17.46 -48.42 16.79
N PHE A 325 -17.99 -47.24 17.15
CA PHE A 325 -19.16 -47.15 18.03
C PHE A 325 -20.40 -47.76 17.36
N PHE A 326 -20.68 -47.39 16.11
CA PHE A 326 -21.78 -47.97 15.35
C PHE A 326 -21.60 -49.48 15.12
N GLU A 327 -20.43 -49.95 14.75
CA GLU A 327 -20.15 -51.39 14.57
C GLU A 327 -20.34 -52.16 15.88
N THR A 328 -19.87 -51.63 17.01
CA THR A 328 -20.06 -52.26 18.33
C THR A 328 -21.53 -52.29 18.74
N VAL A 329 -22.29 -51.21 18.52
CA VAL A 329 -23.73 -51.16 18.80
C VAL A 329 -24.51 -52.09 17.87
N LEU A 330 -24.18 -52.13 16.58
CA LEU A 330 -24.82 -52.98 15.57
C LEU A 330 -24.51 -54.47 15.80
N ALA A 331 -23.34 -54.81 16.33
CA ALA A 331 -23.00 -56.18 16.77
C ALA A 331 -23.75 -56.60 18.06
N LEU A 332 -24.18 -55.64 18.88
CA LEU A 332 -24.98 -55.88 20.09
C LEU A 332 -26.50 -55.94 19.80
N LEU A 333 -26.99 -55.30 18.73
CA LEU A 333 -28.40 -55.32 18.33
C LEU A 333 -28.96 -56.74 18.12
N PRO A 334 -28.30 -57.67 17.38
CA PRO A 334 -28.74 -59.05 17.26
C PRO A 334 -28.88 -59.77 18.61
N ARG A 335 -28.07 -59.41 19.63
CA ARG A 335 -28.19 -60.02 20.97
C ARG A 335 -29.41 -59.48 21.74
N LEU A 336 -29.75 -58.21 21.55
CA LEU A 336 -30.99 -57.62 22.07
C LEU A 336 -32.23 -58.19 21.36
N GLU A 337 -32.22 -58.28 20.04
CA GLU A 337 -33.31 -58.86 19.24
C GLU A 337 -33.48 -60.37 19.51
N TYR A 338 -32.38 -61.12 19.67
CA TYR A 338 -32.44 -62.53 20.05
C TYR A 338 -33.01 -62.70 21.47
N SER A 339 -32.66 -61.81 22.41
CA SER A 339 -33.26 -61.79 23.76
C SER A 339 -34.76 -61.44 23.74
N SER A 340 -35.19 -60.49 22.90
CA SER A 340 -36.62 -60.17 22.76
C SER A 340 -37.39 -61.29 22.06
N THR A 341 -36.76 -61.95 21.08
CA THR A 341 -37.36 -63.08 20.35
C THR A 341 -37.48 -64.32 21.24
N ILE A 342 -36.50 -64.61 22.10
CA ILE A 342 -36.61 -65.67 23.12
C ILE A 342 -37.70 -65.35 24.13
N SER A 343 -37.83 -64.09 24.59
CA SER A 343 -38.92 -63.66 25.47
C SER A 343 -40.30 -63.82 24.80
N ALA A 344 -40.43 -63.43 23.53
CA ALA A 344 -41.65 -63.64 22.74
C ALA A 344 -41.96 -65.13 22.53
N TYR A 345 -40.94 -65.97 22.32
CA TYR A 345 -41.09 -67.41 22.15
C TYR A 345 -41.51 -68.12 23.45
N CYS A 346 -41.02 -67.66 24.60
CA CYS A 346 -41.47 -68.11 25.91
C CYS A 346 -42.93 -67.70 26.19
N ASN A 347 -43.34 -66.49 25.82
CA ASN A 347 -44.73 -66.04 25.97
C ASN A 347 -45.70 -66.72 25.00
N LEU A 348 -45.31 -66.97 23.75
CA LEU A 348 -46.12 -67.71 22.77
C LEU A 348 -46.26 -69.21 23.10
N ARG A 349 -45.30 -69.80 23.82
CA ARG A 349 -45.42 -71.18 24.34
C ARG A 349 -46.21 -71.31 25.65
N LEU A 350 -46.66 -70.21 26.25
CA LEU A 350 -47.49 -70.21 27.47
C LEU A 350 -49.00 -70.01 27.22
N LEU A 351 -49.43 -69.74 25.98
CA LEU A 351 -50.86 -69.63 25.65
C LEU A 351 -51.52 -70.95 25.19
N GLY A 352 -50.78 -72.06 25.24
CA GLY A 352 -51.15 -73.35 24.63
C GLY A 352 -50.76 -74.58 25.45
N SER A 353 -50.95 -74.54 26.77
CA SER A 353 -50.91 -75.74 27.62
C SER A 353 -51.76 -75.52 28.87
N SER A 354 -52.81 -76.32 29.03
CA SER A 354 -53.57 -76.43 30.28
C SER A 354 -52.72 -77.07 31.38
N ASP A 355 -53.15 -76.87 32.64
CA ASP A 355 -52.89 -77.70 33.81
C ASP A 355 -51.45 -77.76 34.41
N SER A 356 -51.14 -76.70 35.19
CA SER A 356 -50.63 -76.69 36.59
C SER A 356 -50.34 -78.06 37.27
N PRO A 357 -49.32 -78.23 38.16
CA PRO A 357 -48.84 -77.21 39.12
C PRO A 357 -47.33 -77.15 39.49
N ALA A 358 -46.96 -76.02 40.14
CA ALA A 358 -45.91 -75.79 41.17
C ALA A 358 -44.55 -76.54 41.10
N SER A 359 -43.37 -75.90 41.20
CA SER A 359 -43.00 -74.91 42.24
C SER A 359 -41.70 -74.15 41.93
N ALA A 360 -41.60 -72.90 42.42
CA ALA A 360 -40.38 -72.26 42.94
C ALA A 360 -39.05 -72.29 42.11
N SER A 361 -38.98 -71.55 40.99
CA SER A 361 -37.69 -71.04 40.47
C SER A 361 -37.72 -69.70 39.71
N GLN A 362 -38.90 -69.18 39.36
CA GLN A 362 -39.04 -68.03 38.45
C GLN A 362 -38.58 -66.66 39.02
N LEU A 363 -38.41 -66.50 40.34
CA LEU A 363 -37.90 -65.23 40.91
C LEU A 363 -36.38 -65.05 40.76
N ALA A 364 -35.60 -66.13 40.59
CA ALA A 364 -34.15 -66.03 40.41
C ALA A 364 -33.77 -65.54 38.99
N GLY A 365 -34.53 -65.93 37.96
CA GLY A 365 -34.24 -65.56 36.57
C GLY A 365 -34.53 -64.09 36.24
N ILE A 366 -35.61 -63.52 36.79
CA ILE A 366 -36.10 -62.18 36.41
C ILE A 366 -35.19 -61.06 36.98
N ILE A 367 -34.58 -61.28 38.16
CA ILE A 367 -33.62 -60.33 38.74
C ILE A 367 -32.29 -60.37 37.96
N GLY A 368 -31.85 -61.56 37.51
CA GLY A 368 -30.62 -61.74 36.74
C GLY A 368 -30.67 -61.14 35.33
N THR A 369 -31.77 -61.28 34.61
CA THR A 369 -31.92 -60.71 33.25
C THR A 369 -32.06 -59.20 33.26
N ASN A 370 -32.76 -58.63 34.25
CA ASN A 370 -32.89 -57.18 34.39
C ASN A 370 -31.53 -56.54 34.72
N HIS A 371 -30.70 -57.18 35.56
CA HIS A 371 -29.32 -56.72 35.81
C HIS A 371 -28.45 -56.72 34.56
N GLN A 372 -28.55 -57.72 33.68
CA GLN A 372 -27.81 -57.75 32.41
C GLN A 372 -28.26 -56.61 31.48
N ALA A 373 -29.57 -56.39 31.33
CA ALA A 373 -30.10 -55.28 30.54
C ALA A 373 -29.67 -53.91 31.12
N TRP A 374 -29.68 -53.76 32.45
CA TRP A 374 -29.24 -52.54 33.12
C TRP A 374 -27.74 -52.29 32.99
N LEU A 375 -26.91 -53.33 33.06
CA LEU A 375 -25.46 -53.21 32.83
C LEU A 375 -25.14 -52.82 31.38
N ILE A 376 -25.86 -53.38 30.39
CA ILE A 376 -25.73 -52.98 28.98
C ILE A 376 -26.19 -51.53 28.79
N PHE A 377 -27.31 -51.14 29.40
CA PHE A 377 -27.80 -49.76 29.36
C PHE A 377 -26.80 -48.77 30.00
N CYS A 378 -26.27 -49.09 31.19
CA CYS A 378 -25.23 -48.29 31.84
C CYS A 378 -23.95 -48.21 31.00
N PHE A 379 -23.53 -49.30 30.36
CA PHE A 379 -22.34 -49.32 29.49
C PHE A 379 -22.54 -48.44 28.25
N VAL A 380 -23.67 -48.56 27.55
CA VAL A 380 -24.02 -47.71 26.40
C VAL A 380 -24.17 -46.25 26.83
N PHE A 381 -24.78 -45.97 27.98
CA PHE A 381 -24.93 -44.62 28.52
C PHE A 381 -23.59 -43.98 28.88
N VAL A 382 -22.68 -44.72 29.53
CA VAL A 382 -21.31 -44.26 29.84
C VAL A 382 -20.52 -44.02 28.56
N LEU A 383 -20.57 -44.93 27.58
CA LEU A 383 -19.90 -44.72 26.28
C LEU A 383 -20.46 -43.50 25.54
N PHE A 384 -21.79 -43.31 25.51
CA PHE A 384 -22.42 -42.15 24.91
C PHE A 384 -22.04 -40.85 25.64
N PHE A 385 -22.00 -40.86 26.98
CA PHE A 385 -21.58 -39.69 27.75
C PHE A 385 -20.11 -39.33 27.51
N VAL A 386 -19.22 -40.32 27.46
CA VAL A 386 -17.81 -40.16 27.10
C VAL A 386 -17.68 -39.59 25.67
N PHE A 387 -18.41 -40.16 24.70
CA PHE A 387 -18.45 -39.67 23.32
C PHE A 387 -18.92 -38.21 23.22
N CYS A 388 -20.01 -37.84 23.90
CA CYS A 388 -20.48 -36.46 23.98
C CYS A 388 -19.46 -35.54 24.65
N PHE A 389 -18.72 -36.01 25.64
CA PHE A 389 -17.65 -35.25 26.30
C PHE A 389 -16.46 -35.02 25.35
N PHE A 390 -16.05 -36.02 24.57
CA PHE A 390 -15.01 -35.90 23.54
C PHE A 390 -15.41 -34.95 22.41
N LEU A 391 -16.64 -35.04 21.89
CA LEU A 391 -17.16 -34.10 20.88
C LEU A 391 -17.20 -32.67 21.43
N ARG A 392 -17.68 -32.47 22.67
CA ARG A 392 -17.75 -31.16 23.30
C ARG A 392 -16.36 -30.57 23.58
N TRP A 393 -15.39 -31.37 24.00
CA TRP A 393 -14.00 -30.94 24.17
C TRP A 393 -13.40 -30.52 22.82
N SER A 394 -13.62 -31.32 21.78
CA SER A 394 -13.14 -31.03 20.41
C SER A 394 -13.71 -29.72 19.86
N LEU A 395 -15.02 -29.47 20.04
CA LEU A 395 -15.69 -28.23 19.65
C LEU A 395 -15.24 -27.01 20.48
N VAL A 396 -14.86 -27.19 21.74
CA VAL A 396 -14.33 -26.10 22.59
C VAL A 396 -12.85 -25.77 22.26
N LEU A 397 -12.09 -26.72 21.72
CA LEU A 397 -10.72 -26.48 21.25
C LEU A 397 -10.67 -25.71 19.92
N LEU A 398 -11.65 -25.86 19.02
CA LEU A 398 -11.65 -25.19 17.69
C LEU A 398 -11.43 -23.67 17.79
N PRO A 399 -12.27 -22.88 18.51
CA PRO A 399 -12.11 -21.43 18.56
C PRO A 399 -10.87 -21.01 19.36
N ARG A 400 -10.42 -21.84 20.30
CA ARG A 400 -9.21 -21.59 21.07
C ARG A 400 -7.94 -21.86 20.26
N LEU A 401 -7.96 -22.74 19.27
CA LEU A 401 -6.85 -22.94 18.34
C LEU A 401 -6.78 -21.84 17.28
N GLU A 402 -7.91 -21.33 16.77
CA GLU A 402 -7.92 -20.14 15.89
C GLU A 402 -7.41 -18.89 16.62
N CYS A 403 -7.91 -18.65 17.85
CA CYS A 403 -7.40 -17.58 18.69
C CYS A 403 -5.94 -17.81 19.11
N SER A 404 -5.52 -19.05 19.37
CA SER A 404 -4.11 -19.36 19.66
C SER A 404 -3.24 -19.25 18.41
N GLY A 405 -3.73 -19.43 17.19
CA GLY A 405 -2.98 -19.15 15.97
C GLY A 405 -2.71 -17.66 15.82
N MET A 406 -3.74 -16.83 15.99
CA MET A 406 -3.62 -15.37 15.95
C MET A 406 -2.77 -14.80 17.11
N ILE A 407 -2.79 -15.44 18.28
CA ILE A 407 -1.94 -15.08 19.42
C ILE A 407 -0.52 -15.67 19.27
N SER A 408 -0.34 -16.85 18.64
CA SER A 408 0.97 -17.47 18.41
C SER A 408 1.74 -16.79 17.29
N ALA A 409 1.09 -16.25 16.26
CA ALA A 409 1.72 -15.30 15.33
C ALA A 409 2.28 -14.07 16.08
N HIS A 410 1.62 -13.66 17.17
CA HIS A 410 2.05 -12.59 18.07
C HIS A 410 3.03 -13.02 19.18
N CYS A 411 3.26 -14.33 19.39
CA CYS A 411 4.07 -14.87 20.50
C CYS A 411 5.26 -15.74 20.06
N ASN A 412 5.28 -16.33 18.86
CA ASN A 412 6.46 -17.02 18.33
C ASN A 412 7.57 -16.03 17.94
N LEU A 413 7.20 -14.79 17.61
CA LEU A 413 8.09 -13.62 17.62
C LEU A 413 8.81 -13.39 18.96
N ARG A 414 8.43 -14.10 20.05
CA ARG A 414 9.05 -13.99 21.38
C ARG A 414 9.63 -15.29 21.96
N PHE A 415 9.34 -16.48 21.41
CA PHE A 415 9.63 -17.75 22.12
C PHE A 415 10.48 -18.80 21.40
N LEU A 416 10.84 -18.65 20.12
CA LEU A 416 11.72 -19.61 19.41
C LEU A 416 13.22 -19.54 19.80
N GLY A 417 13.50 -19.15 21.05
CA GLY A 417 14.85 -18.99 21.62
C GLY A 417 15.19 -19.91 22.80
N SER A 418 14.32 -20.89 23.12
CA SER A 418 14.47 -21.89 24.19
C SER A 418 13.61 -23.11 23.82
N SER A 419 14.05 -24.37 23.84
CA SER A 419 15.31 -25.00 24.29
C SER A 419 15.76 -26.05 23.22
N ASP A 420 16.63 -27.05 23.41
CA ASP A 420 17.38 -27.56 24.57
C ASP A 420 18.70 -28.25 24.14
N SER A 421 19.25 -29.08 25.04
CA SER A 421 20.56 -29.73 25.01
C SER A 421 20.55 -31.12 24.34
N PRO A 422 21.74 -31.69 24.10
CA PRO A 422 21.98 -33.00 24.73
C PRO A 422 23.37 -33.13 25.40
N ALA A 423 23.47 -34.11 26.32
CA ALA A 423 24.74 -34.64 26.83
C ALA A 423 25.51 -35.38 25.70
N SER A 424 26.83 -35.65 25.76
CA SER A 424 27.60 -36.24 26.87
C SER A 424 29.13 -36.12 26.67
N ALA A 425 29.87 -36.46 27.73
CA ALA A 425 31.21 -37.07 27.75
C ALA A 425 32.45 -36.26 27.28
N SER A 426 33.14 -35.68 28.26
CA SER A 426 34.51 -36.07 28.67
C SER A 426 34.78 -35.60 30.10
#